data_AF-A0A645FVM3-F1
#
_entry.id   AF-A0A645FVM3-F1
#
_cell.length_a   1.000
_cell.length_b   1.000
_cell.length_c   1.000
_cell.angle_alpha   90.00
_cell.angle_beta   90.00
_cell.angle_gamma   90.00
#
_symmetry.space_group_name_H-M   'P 1'
#
loop_
_entity.id
_entity.type
_entity.pdbx_description
1 polymer ?
#
loop_
_entity_poly.entity_id
_entity_poly.type
_entity_poly.pdbx_seq_one_letter_code
_entity_poly.pdbx_strand_id
1 'polypeptide(L)'
;MSDIPQAINDLKRLTEAYIAQDLNLMLKISEERRGNSCDPSPREKESMITARNQTWAKKLPTLIETAPSFIAVGALHLPGEEGLINLLRAQGYQIEAVW
;
A
#
# COMPACT_ATOMS: atom_id res chain seq x y z
N MET A 1 5.44 -0.54 27.80
CA MET A 1 5.70 -1.99 27.67
C MET A 1 4.41 -2.83 27.52
N SER A 2 3.20 -2.27 27.61
CA SER A 2 1.92 -3.01 27.54
C SER A 2 1.49 -3.51 26.15
N ASP A 3 2.11 -3.03 25.07
CA ASP A 3 1.53 -3.20 23.71
C ASP A 3 2.18 -4.31 22.88
N ILE A 4 3.17 -5.03 23.44
CA ILE A 4 3.92 -6.07 22.70
C ILE A 4 3.02 -7.23 22.25
N PRO A 5 2.12 -7.80 23.09
CA PRO A 5 1.25 -8.90 22.64
C PRO A 5 0.34 -8.50 21.48
N GLN A 6 -0.17 -7.26 21.51
CA GLN A 6 -1.01 -6.72 20.44
C GLN A 6 -0.21 -6.52 19.16
N ALA A 7 0.99 -5.95 19.24
CA ALA A 7 1.86 -5.78 18.08
C ALA A 7 2.23 -7.12 17.43
N ILE A 8 2.47 -8.17 18.23
CA ILE A 8 2.71 -9.53 17.72
C ILE A 8 1.48 -10.07 16.98
N ASN A 9 0.28 -9.86 17.53
CA ASN A 9 -0.96 -10.29 16.90
C ASN A 9 -1.22 -9.55 15.57
N ASP A 10 -1.00 -8.24 15.54
CA ASP A 10 -1.18 -7.43 14.33
C ASP A 10 -0.18 -7.82 13.24
N LEU A 11 1.07 -8.11 13.61
CA LEU A 11 2.07 -8.63 12.67
C LEU A 11 1.67 -9.99 12.09
N LYS A 12 1.12 -10.91 12.90
CA LYS A 12 0.62 -12.21 12.40
C LYS A 12 -0.49 -12.03 11.39
N ARG A 13 -1.51 -11.22 11.72
CA ARG A 13 -2.64 -10.92 10.84
C ARG A 13 -2.18 -10.30 9.52
N LEU A 14 -1.24 -9.35 9.58
CA LEU A 14 -0.69 -8.72 8.37
C LEU A 14 0.11 -9.71 7.53
N THR A 15 0.88 -10.61 8.16
CA THR A 15 1.66 -11.65 7.48
C THR A 15 0.74 -12.66 6.79
N GLU A 16 -0.33 -13.10 7.46
CA GLU A 16 -1.34 -13.99 6.88
C GLU A 16 -2.02 -13.35 5.68
N ALA A 17 -2.44 -12.08 5.79
CA ALA A 17 -3.02 -11.33 4.67
C ALA A 17 -2.04 -11.17 3.50
N TYR A 18 -0.76 -10.89 3.79
CA TYR A 18 0.28 -10.77 2.76
C TYR A 18 0.52 -12.09 2.02
N ILE A 19 0.64 -13.21 2.74
CA ILE A 19 0.81 -14.54 2.15
C ILE A 19 -0.41 -14.93 1.32
N ALA A 20 -1.61 -14.58 1.79
CA ALA A 20 -2.86 -14.81 1.05
C ALA A 20 -3.08 -13.82 -0.12
N GLN A 21 -2.17 -12.86 -0.34
CA GLN A 21 -2.28 -11.79 -1.34
C GLN A 21 -3.54 -10.91 -1.16
N ASP A 22 -4.10 -10.84 0.04
CA ASP A 22 -5.31 -10.06 0.34
C ASP A 22 -4.97 -8.60 0.65
N LEU A 23 -4.77 -7.82 -0.41
CA LEU A 23 -4.44 -6.40 -0.31
C LEU A 23 -5.50 -5.57 0.42
N ASN A 24 -6.77 -5.98 0.36
CA ASN A 24 -7.86 -5.27 1.03
C ASN A 24 -7.80 -5.49 2.54
N LEU A 25 -7.54 -6.72 2.98
CA LEU A 25 -7.34 -7.01 4.40
C LEU A 25 -6.07 -6.34 4.92
N MET A 26 -4.97 -6.32 4.14
CA MET A 26 -3.76 -5.58 4.49
C MET A 26 -4.05 -4.10 4.72
N LEU A 27 -4.77 -3.46 3.79
CA LEU A 27 -5.17 -2.04 3.92
C LEU A 27 -6.01 -1.84 5.18
N LYS A 28 -7.04 -2.67 5.39
CA LYS A 28 -7.90 -2.59 6.57
C LYS A 28 -7.11 -2.68 7.87
N ILE A 29 -6.20 -3.65 8.00
CA ILE A 29 -5.34 -3.81 9.18
C ILE A 29 -4.48 -2.55 9.39
N SER A 30 -3.92 -1.98 8.32
CA SER A 30 -3.07 -0.79 8.41
C SER A 30 -3.81 0.49 8.84
N GLU A 31 -5.13 0.52 8.67
CA GLU A 31 -5.98 1.68 9.03
C GLU A 31 -6.62 1.53 10.42
N GLU A 32 -6.50 0.35 11.06
CA GLU A 32 -6.99 0.14 12.42
C GLU A 32 -6.33 1.11 13.40
N ARG A 33 -7.16 1.84 14.15
CA ARG A 33 -6.71 2.82 15.14
C ARG A 33 -6.76 2.21 16.54
N ARG A 34 -5.67 2.36 17.28
CA ARG A 34 -5.49 1.89 18.66
C ARG A 34 -5.61 3.02 19.68
N GLY A 35 -5.68 4.27 19.24
CA GLY A 35 -5.70 5.46 20.10
C GLY A 35 -4.36 5.72 20.79
N ASN A 36 -3.26 5.21 20.23
CA ASN A 36 -1.92 5.33 20.80
C ASN A 36 -0.93 5.93 19.78
N SER A 37 0.32 6.11 20.20
CA SER A 37 1.35 6.74 19.37
C SER A 37 1.78 5.93 18.14
N CYS A 38 1.27 4.71 17.96
CA CYS A 38 1.53 3.91 16.76
C CYS A 38 0.52 4.17 15.64
N ASP A 39 -0.58 4.88 15.92
CA ASP A 39 -1.54 5.25 14.89
C ASP A 39 -0.96 6.32 13.97
N PRO A 40 -0.86 6.09 12.64
CA PRO A 40 -0.34 7.12 11.73
C PRO A 40 -1.22 8.36 11.71
N SER A 41 -0.65 9.52 11.98
CA SER A 41 -1.33 10.79 11.79
C SER A 41 -1.76 10.98 10.32
N PRO A 42 -2.75 11.84 10.04
CA PRO A 42 -3.14 12.15 8.66
C PRO A 42 -1.95 12.62 7.81
N ARG A 43 -1.02 13.39 8.39
CA ARG A 43 0.18 13.87 7.72
C ARG A 43 1.17 12.75 7.39
N GLU A 44 1.32 11.76 8.27
CA GLU A 44 2.16 10.60 8.01
C GLU A 44 1.56 9.73 6.90
N LYS A 45 0.24 9.46 6.92
CA LYS A 45 -0.44 8.74 5.83
C LYS A 45 -0.25 9.45 4.49
N GLU A 46 -0.45 10.76 4.47
CA GLU A 46 -0.27 11.59 3.28
C GLU A 46 1.16 11.50 2.72
N SER A 47 2.16 11.74 3.57
CA SER A 47 3.57 11.77 3.15
C SER A 47 4.09 10.38 2.76
N MET A 48 3.70 9.34 3.50
CA MET A 48 4.26 7.99 3.31
C MET A 48 3.60 7.22 2.19
N ILE A 49 2.32 7.46 1.89
CA ILE A 49 1.55 6.71 0.90
C ILE A 49 1.01 7.65 -0.19
N THR A 50 0.05 8.52 0.14
CA THR A 50 -0.73 9.26 -0.87
C THR A 50 0.13 10.11 -1.80
N ALA A 51 0.91 11.05 -1.26
CA ALA A 51 1.72 11.96 -2.05
C ALA A 51 2.79 11.22 -2.88
N ARG A 52 3.32 10.12 -2.35
CA ARG A 52 4.28 9.25 -3.05
C ARG A 52 3.61 8.51 -4.21
N ASN A 53 2.44 7.92 -3.98
CA ASN A 53 1.67 7.24 -5.00
C ASN A 53 1.27 8.18 -6.14
N GLN A 54 0.78 9.38 -5.82
CA GLN A 54 0.45 10.40 -6.82
C GLN A 54 1.68 10.84 -7.62
N THR A 55 2.83 10.99 -6.97
CA THR A 55 4.09 11.33 -7.66
C THR A 55 4.54 10.20 -8.58
N TRP A 56 4.45 8.96 -8.13
CA TRP A 56 4.82 7.78 -8.91
C TRP A 56 3.87 7.56 -10.08
N ALA A 57 2.56 7.64 -9.86
CA ALA A 57 1.56 7.48 -10.92
C ALA A 57 1.76 8.46 -12.09
N LYS A 58 2.36 9.64 -11.86
CA LYS A 58 2.74 10.59 -12.93
C LYS A 58 4.03 10.22 -13.66
N LYS A 59 4.97 9.55 -12.99
CA LYS A 59 6.32 9.24 -13.54
C LYS A 59 6.40 7.87 -14.19
N LEU A 60 5.69 6.89 -13.64
CA LEU A 60 5.75 5.50 -14.09
C LEU A 60 5.38 5.31 -15.56
N PRO A 61 4.34 5.98 -16.12
CA PRO A 61 3.99 5.85 -17.54
C PRO A 61 5.19 6.03 -18.48
N THR A 62 5.92 7.14 -18.33
CA THR A 62 7.09 7.44 -19.16
C THR A 62 8.20 6.40 -18.99
N LEU A 63 8.44 5.89 -17.78
CA LEU A 63 9.45 4.87 -17.53
C LEU A 63 9.10 3.53 -18.20
N ILE A 64 7.83 3.12 -18.09
CA ILE A 64 7.31 1.87 -18.65
C ILE A 64 7.33 1.91 -20.19
N GLU A 65 6.99 3.06 -20.80
CA GLU A 65 7.06 3.25 -22.25
C GLU A 65 8.50 3.23 -22.78
N THR A 66 9.45 3.72 -21.99
CA THR A 66 10.85 3.83 -22.41
C THR A 66 11.54 2.46 -22.47
N ALA A 67 11.27 1.58 -21.50
CA ALA A 67 11.87 0.25 -21.46
C ALA A 67 11.06 -0.72 -20.58
N PRO A 68 11.13 -2.04 -20.84
CA PRO A 68 10.63 -3.05 -19.91
C PRO A 68 11.14 -2.78 -18.50
N SER A 69 10.22 -2.55 -17.57
CA SER A 69 10.52 -2.02 -16.25
C SER A 69 9.98 -2.96 -15.17
N PHE A 70 10.80 -3.22 -14.15
CA PHE A 70 10.37 -3.86 -12.91
C PHE A 70 10.32 -2.81 -11.79
N ILE A 71 9.16 -2.63 -11.18
CA ILE A 71 8.91 -1.60 -10.15
C ILE A 71 8.59 -2.30 -8.84
N ALA A 72 9.48 -2.16 -7.85
CA ALA A 72 9.29 -2.71 -6.51
C ALA A 72 8.76 -1.64 -5.55
N VAL A 73 7.66 -1.95 -4.86
CA VAL A 73 7.05 -1.09 -3.84
C VAL A 73 6.59 -1.93 -2.64
N GLY A 74 6.40 -1.27 -1.49
CA GLY A 74 5.70 -1.91 -0.36
C GLY A 74 4.24 -2.20 -0.72
N ALA A 75 3.70 -3.32 -0.24
CA ALA A 75 2.37 -3.81 -0.62
C ALA A 75 1.23 -2.79 -0.38
N LEU A 76 1.31 -2.00 0.70
CA LEU A 76 0.32 -0.96 1.01
C LEU A 76 0.29 0.21 0.03
N HIS A 77 1.23 0.31 -0.91
CA HIS A 77 1.14 1.26 -2.01
C HIS A 77 0.15 0.83 -3.10
N LEU A 78 -0.29 -0.43 -3.12
CA LEU A 78 -1.12 -1.00 -4.18
C LEU A 78 -2.65 -0.81 -3.98
N PRO A 79 -3.24 -1.07 -2.79
CA PRO A 79 -4.69 -1.03 -2.60
C PRO A 79 -5.25 0.38 -2.32
N GLY A 80 -6.58 0.48 -2.36
CA GLY A 80 -7.32 1.70 -2.03
C GLY A 80 -7.44 2.67 -3.21
N GLU A 81 -8.26 3.71 -3.06
CA GLU A 81 -8.51 4.71 -4.11
C GLU A 81 -7.23 5.43 -4.54
N GLU A 82 -6.38 5.78 -3.57
CA GLU A 82 -5.05 6.39 -3.79
C GLU A 82 -3.94 5.35 -4.05
N GLY A 83 -4.30 4.07 -4.21
CA GLY A 83 -3.37 2.97 -4.50
C GLY A 83 -2.89 3.01 -5.95
N LEU A 84 -1.65 2.61 -6.21
CA LEU A 84 -1.05 2.61 -7.54
C LEU A 84 -1.88 1.83 -8.58
N ILE A 85 -2.52 0.72 -8.18
CA ILE A 85 -3.37 -0.07 -9.07
C ILE A 85 -4.52 0.80 -9.60
N ASN A 86 -5.23 1.51 -8.71
CA ASN A 86 -6.37 2.32 -9.10
C ASN A 86 -5.94 3.60 -9.83
N LEU A 87 -4.87 4.25 -9.38
CA LEU A 87 -4.32 5.44 -10.04
C LEU A 87 -3.86 5.17 -11.48
N LEU A 88 -3.23 4.02 -11.74
CA LEU A 88 -2.81 3.63 -13.08
C LEU A 88 -4.00 3.17 -13.94
N ARG A 89 -4.95 2.42 -13.38
CA ARG A 89 -6.22 2.08 -14.08
C ARG A 89 -6.97 3.33 -14.52
N ALA A 90 -7.02 4.37 -13.68
CA ALA A 90 -7.63 5.66 -14.01
C ALA A 90 -6.95 6.37 -15.18
N GLN A 91 -5.69 6.04 -15.48
CA GLN A 91 -4.96 6.54 -16.65
C GLN A 91 -5.13 5.65 -17.89
N GLY A 92 -5.98 4.62 -17.83
CA GLY A 92 -6.25 3.71 -18.95
C GLY A 92 -5.38 2.47 -19.01
N TYR A 93 -4.53 2.21 -18.00
CA TYR A 93 -3.73 0.99 -17.95
C TYR A 93 -4.59 -0.22 -17.58
N GLN A 94 -4.39 -1.31 -18.31
CA GLN A 94 -4.86 -2.63 -17.89
C GLN A 94 -3.86 -3.21 -16.90
N ILE A 95 -4.35 -3.62 -15.74
CA ILE A 95 -3.53 -4.19 -14.67
C ILE A 95 -4.11 -5.55 -14.31
N GLU A 96 -3.28 -6.55 -14.52
CA GLU A 96 -3.54 -7.95 -14.22
C GLU A 96 -2.49 -8.40 -13.21
N ALA A 97 -2.91 -9.22 -12.25
CA ALA A 97 -1.96 -9.90 -11.39
C ALA A 97 -1.47 -11.16 -12.11
N VAL A 98 -0.16 -11.38 -11.97
CA VAL A 98 0.56 -12.52 -12.53
C VAL A 98 0.91 -13.45 -11.38
N TRP A 99 0.54 -14.72 -11.51
CA TRP A 99 0.64 -15.76 -10.48
C TRP A 99 1.33 -17.00 -11.06
#